data_AF-A0A7C3YZJ1-F1
#
_entry.id   AF-A0A7C3YZJ1-F1
#
_cell.length_a   1.000
_cell.length_b   1.000
_cell.length_c   1.000
_cell.angle_alpha   90.00
_cell.angle_beta   90.00
_cell.angle_gamma   90.00
#
_symmetry.space_group_name_H-M   'P 1'
#
loop_
_entity.id
_entity.type
_entity.pdbx_description
1 polymer ?
#
loop_
_entity_poly.entity_id
_entity_poly.type
_entity_poly.pdbx_seq_one_letter_code
_entity_poly.pdbx_strand_id
1 'polypeptide(L)'
;SLVERTFQMAWNRSGIELRHLHLTPAEAVAFQSLAGRVLYNCPLRRERALDIAANEKGQSGLWAWGISGDIPVVLVRIDDPAGLPSVVKVLTGYEYLRRLGLCFDLVILNESAGGYRQDLQEALVRAAEQVLGRLGTGPQQVLVVNAHQMPEQDRTLLMAAARVVLRAGGPSLRAQIRLSLPRGVLPPPLVPATPSPGCAPPADVEPQGLLFFNGWGGFAPDGREYRMTIRQGNSPPAPWINVIANPRLGFLISELGTGYTWWRNARECKLTPWSNDPVLDPPGEMCYLRDEDSGETWTAVPGTAGADQAYTVAYGRGVAVFGHERHGIRHEMTVFVPLHDPVKVIKLRLRNLTPVARRLSVTFYVEWVLGVNRPANAPYIVTEWDLPARAMVARNAYQEIFREATAFLGLYPEPAGGESRTGATDEDEEGGLSWTADRDEFLGRNGSREHPAALSRKRLSGRTGPVHDSCGAVQATLLLQPGADRVVCILLGCESSREAARQLVQKYSPAAACDLALTAVREFWDGVLDQITVSTPCPEFDVLLNGWLLYQVLACRMWARSGFYQAGGAY
;
A
#
# COMPACT_ATOMS: atom_id res chain seq x y z
N SER A 1 20.26 -42.52 5.43
CA SER A 1 21.15 -41.35 5.65
C SER A 1 20.76 -40.58 6.92
N LEU A 2 21.53 -39.60 7.41
CA LEU A 2 21.11 -38.73 8.53
C LEU A 2 19.76 -38.05 8.24
N VAL A 3 19.58 -37.61 6.99
CA VAL A 3 18.35 -36.99 6.48
C VAL A 3 17.14 -37.92 6.65
N GLU A 4 17.28 -39.17 6.23
CA GLU A 4 16.23 -40.20 6.31
C GLU A 4 15.84 -40.52 7.76
N ARG A 5 16.82 -40.60 8.66
CA ARG A 5 16.57 -40.78 10.10
C ARG A 5 15.81 -39.59 10.69
N THR A 6 16.15 -38.37 10.28
CA THR A 6 15.43 -37.15 10.71
C THR A 6 13.98 -37.14 10.23
N PHE A 7 13.72 -37.50 8.97
CA PHE A 7 12.35 -37.63 8.45
C PHE A 7 11.55 -38.71 9.20
N GLN A 8 12.17 -39.86 9.50
CA GLN A 8 11.52 -40.92 10.26
C GLN A 8 11.19 -40.51 11.70
N MET A 9 12.10 -39.80 12.36
CA MET A 9 11.85 -39.22 13.69
C MET A 9 10.72 -38.20 13.66
N ALA A 10 10.70 -37.30 12.66
CA ALA A 10 9.63 -36.32 12.48
C ALA A 10 8.27 -37.00 12.21
N TRP A 11 8.25 -38.04 11.37
CA TRP A 11 7.05 -38.83 11.10
C TRP A 11 6.49 -39.51 12.36
N ASN A 12 7.37 -40.19 13.11
CA ASN A 12 6.98 -40.85 14.35
C ASN A 12 6.46 -39.86 15.39
N ARG A 13 7.13 -38.71 15.54
CA ARG A 13 6.68 -37.63 16.42
C ARG A 13 5.30 -37.11 16.01
N SER A 14 5.09 -36.81 14.74
CA SER A 14 3.79 -36.37 14.22
C SER A 14 2.68 -37.41 14.49
N GLY A 15 2.97 -38.70 14.27
CA GLY A 15 2.02 -39.79 14.56
C GLY A 15 1.74 -40.00 16.06
N ILE A 16 2.67 -39.67 16.96
CA ILE A 16 2.44 -39.67 18.41
C ILE A 16 1.55 -38.48 18.79
N GLU A 17 1.84 -37.28 18.28
CA GLU A 17 1.08 -36.07 18.59
C GLU A 17 -0.39 -36.18 18.12
N LEU A 18 -0.64 -36.71 16.91
CA LEU A 18 -2.00 -36.92 16.42
C LEU A 18 -2.78 -37.92 17.30
N ARG A 19 -2.14 -39.00 17.75
CA ARG A 19 -2.77 -39.99 18.65
C ARG A 19 -3.07 -39.40 20.02
N HIS A 20 -2.15 -38.60 20.57
CA HIS A 20 -2.35 -37.92 21.85
C HIS A 20 -3.55 -36.95 21.82
N LEU A 21 -3.76 -36.27 20.69
CA LEU A 21 -4.90 -35.35 20.51
C LEU A 21 -6.16 -36.03 19.96
N HIS A 22 -6.12 -37.35 19.77
CA HIS A 22 -7.20 -38.13 19.14
C HIS A 22 -7.64 -37.57 17.78
N LEU A 23 -6.70 -37.06 16.98
CA LEU A 23 -6.96 -36.46 15.68
C LEU A 23 -6.74 -37.47 14.55
N THR A 24 -7.69 -37.49 13.61
CA THR A 24 -7.49 -38.19 12.33
C THR A 24 -6.60 -37.37 11.39
N PRO A 25 -5.92 -38.01 10.41
CA PRO A 25 -5.15 -37.28 9.41
C PRO A 25 -5.97 -36.24 8.62
N ALA A 26 -7.25 -36.55 8.34
CA ALA A 26 -8.13 -35.63 7.63
C ALA A 26 -8.46 -34.37 8.45
N GLU A 27 -8.59 -34.50 9.77
CA GLU A 27 -8.78 -33.37 10.68
C GLU A 27 -7.52 -32.53 10.81
N ALA A 28 -6.34 -33.17 10.90
CA ALA A 28 -5.07 -32.47 10.91
C ALA A 28 -4.89 -31.60 9.66
N VAL A 29 -5.23 -32.11 8.47
CA VAL A 29 -5.22 -31.34 7.21
C VAL A 29 -6.20 -30.17 7.25
N ALA A 30 -7.38 -30.34 7.85
CA ALA A 30 -8.34 -29.24 8.02
C ALA A 30 -7.79 -28.16 8.96
N PHE A 31 -7.12 -28.51 10.06
CA PHE A 31 -6.48 -27.54 10.95
C PHE A 31 -5.27 -26.86 10.31
N GLN A 32 -4.45 -27.58 9.54
CA GLN A 32 -3.37 -26.95 8.75
C GLN A 32 -3.93 -25.97 7.70
N SER A 33 -5.08 -26.29 7.11
CA SER A 33 -5.79 -25.35 6.22
C SER A 33 -6.30 -24.12 6.98
N LEU A 34 -6.76 -24.29 8.22
CA LEU A 34 -7.12 -23.18 9.12
C LEU A 34 -5.88 -22.33 9.45
N ALA A 35 -4.72 -22.93 9.71
CA ALA A 35 -3.47 -22.21 9.95
C ALA A 35 -3.13 -21.25 8.78
N GLY A 36 -3.32 -21.70 7.54
CA GLY A 36 -3.17 -20.85 6.37
C GLY A 36 -4.11 -19.63 6.36
N ARG A 37 -5.32 -19.75 6.92
CA ARG A 37 -6.27 -18.62 7.08
C ARG A 37 -5.89 -17.64 8.18
N VAL A 38 -5.20 -18.13 9.19
CA VAL A 38 -4.74 -17.33 10.32
C VAL A 38 -3.49 -16.57 9.95
N LEU A 39 -2.54 -17.22 9.26
CA LEU A 39 -1.25 -16.64 8.86
C LEU A 39 -1.36 -15.65 7.72
N TYR A 40 -2.16 -15.95 6.70
CA TYR A 40 -2.25 -15.14 5.50
C TYR A 40 -3.59 -14.40 5.43
N ASN A 41 -3.53 -13.14 4.98
CA ASN A 41 -4.72 -12.37 4.63
C ASN A 41 -5.46 -13.13 3.51
N CYS A 42 -6.65 -13.63 3.81
CA CYS A 42 -7.50 -14.31 2.84
C CYS A 42 -8.57 -13.36 2.31
N PRO A 43 -9.10 -13.58 1.09
CA PRO A 43 -10.23 -12.82 0.57
C PRO A 43 -11.36 -12.71 1.60
N LEU A 44 -11.84 -11.48 1.80
CA LEU A 44 -12.85 -11.19 2.81
C LEU A 44 -14.17 -11.89 2.45
N ARG A 45 -14.83 -12.43 3.47
CA ARG A 45 -16.25 -12.79 3.36
C ARG A 45 -17.09 -11.52 3.35
N ARG A 46 -18.25 -11.59 2.71
CA ARG A 46 -19.20 -10.48 2.67
C ARG A 46 -19.54 -9.94 4.07
N GLU A 47 -19.77 -10.82 5.04
CA GLU A 47 -20.07 -10.45 6.44
C GLU A 47 -18.93 -9.58 7.02
N ARG A 48 -17.70 -10.10 7.03
CA ARG A 48 -16.54 -9.36 7.54
C ARG A 48 -16.27 -8.05 6.80
N ALA A 49 -16.48 -8.02 5.48
CA ALA A 49 -16.35 -6.80 4.70
C ALA A 49 -17.34 -5.71 5.16
N LEU A 50 -18.59 -6.07 5.44
CA LEU A 50 -19.59 -5.14 6.00
C LEU A 50 -19.18 -4.65 7.40
N ASP A 51 -18.70 -5.56 8.26
CA ASP A 51 -18.27 -5.21 9.61
C ASP A 51 -17.06 -4.25 9.60
N ILE A 52 -16.10 -4.46 8.69
CA ILE A 52 -14.95 -3.54 8.52
C ILE A 52 -15.43 -2.15 8.04
N ALA A 53 -16.37 -2.10 7.10
CA ALA A 53 -16.92 -0.84 6.61
C ALA A 53 -17.66 -0.05 7.70
N ALA A 54 -18.41 -0.76 8.55
CA ALA A 54 -19.22 -0.21 9.63
C ALA A 54 -18.43 0.06 10.93
N ASN A 55 -17.18 -0.42 11.04
CA ASN A 55 -16.39 -0.22 12.24
C ASN A 55 -15.95 1.24 12.42
N GLU A 56 -16.12 1.74 13.63
CA GLU A 56 -15.73 3.09 14.07
C GLU A 56 -14.74 3.07 15.25
N LYS A 57 -14.41 1.87 15.77
CA LYS A 57 -13.52 1.70 16.92
C LYS A 57 -12.13 1.23 16.52
N GLY A 58 -11.14 1.65 17.29
CA GLY A 58 -9.78 1.14 17.19
C GLY A 58 -9.61 -0.21 17.89
N GLN A 59 -8.47 -0.86 17.66
CA GLN A 59 -8.00 -2.05 18.35
C GLN A 59 -8.26 -2.07 19.87
N SER A 60 -8.03 -0.96 20.58
CA SER A 60 -8.18 -0.83 22.03
C SER A 60 -9.61 -1.08 22.53
N GLY A 61 -10.61 -0.95 21.65
CA GLY A 61 -11.99 -1.33 21.96
C GLY A 61 -12.15 -2.83 22.30
N LEU A 62 -11.20 -3.68 21.89
CA LEU A 62 -11.18 -5.11 22.22
C LEU A 62 -10.72 -5.39 23.66
N TRP A 63 -9.99 -4.46 24.30
CA TRP A 63 -9.35 -4.70 25.59
C TRP A 63 -10.34 -4.87 26.75
N ALA A 64 -11.51 -4.22 26.66
CA ALA A 64 -12.61 -4.41 27.61
C ALA A 64 -13.06 -5.88 27.72
N TRP A 65 -12.76 -6.69 26.69
CA TRP A 65 -13.12 -8.10 26.59
C TRP A 65 -11.92 -9.04 26.77
N GLY A 66 -10.77 -8.50 27.19
CA GLY A 66 -9.53 -9.26 27.39
C GLY A 66 -8.82 -9.66 26.09
N ILE A 67 -9.25 -9.14 24.94
CA ILE A 67 -8.69 -9.45 23.62
C ILE A 67 -7.68 -8.36 23.26
N SER A 68 -6.40 -8.69 23.02
CA SER A 68 -5.37 -7.66 22.73
C SER A 68 -5.48 -7.09 21.32
N GLY A 69 -5.77 -7.94 20.32
CA GLY A 69 -5.84 -7.56 18.90
C GLY A 69 -4.47 -7.49 18.18
N ASP A 70 -3.36 -7.77 18.87
CA ASP A 70 -2.01 -7.74 18.28
C ASP A 70 -1.71 -8.98 17.43
N ILE A 71 -2.28 -10.12 17.82
CA ILE A 71 -2.17 -11.37 17.08
C ILE A 71 -3.49 -11.70 16.38
N PRO A 72 -3.48 -12.55 15.33
CA PRO A 72 -4.70 -12.97 14.64
C PRO A 72 -5.79 -13.48 15.60
N VAL A 73 -7.04 -13.07 15.38
CA VAL A 73 -8.19 -13.56 16.14
C VAL A 73 -8.98 -14.57 15.31
N VAL A 74 -9.27 -15.73 15.88
CA VAL A 74 -10.24 -16.71 15.37
C VAL A 74 -11.47 -16.66 16.25
N LEU A 75 -12.62 -16.37 15.66
CA LEU A 75 -13.90 -16.25 16.35
C LEU A 75 -14.75 -17.49 16.08
N VAL A 76 -15.29 -18.09 17.13
CA VAL A 76 -16.27 -19.18 17.07
C VAL A 76 -17.58 -18.70 17.68
N ARG A 77 -18.64 -18.71 16.89
CA ARG A 77 -19.98 -18.31 17.30
C ARG A 77 -20.81 -19.54 17.65
N ILE A 78 -21.50 -19.52 18.78
CA ILE A 78 -22.39 -20.61 19.23
C ILE A 78 -23.69 -20.03 19.80
N ASP A 79 -24.82 -20.52 19.31
CA ASP A 79 -26.17 -20.12 19.72
C ASP A 79 -26.94 -21.26 20.43
N ASP A 80 -26.62 -22.52 20.11
CA ASP A 80 -27.26 -23.73 20.66
C ASP A 80 -26.23 -24.64 21.36
N PRO A 81 -26.53 -25.19 22.56
CA PRO A 81 -25.73 -26.23 23.22
C PRO A 81 -25.37 -27.44 22.32
N ALA A 82 -26.19 -27.80 21.34
CA ALA A 82 -25.89 -28.85 20.36
C ALA A 82 -24.61 -28.57 19.54
N GLY A 83 -24.18 -27.30 19.46
CA GLY A 83 -22.93 -26.88 18.82
C GLY A 83 -21.67 -27.17 19.64
N LEU A 84 -21.79 -27.51 20.93
CA LEU A 84 -20.65 -27.69 21.84
C LEU A 84 -19.59 -28.68 21.34
N PRO A 85 -19.92 -29.85 20.74
CA PRO A 85 -18.92 -30.76 20.19
C PRO A 85 -18.06 -30.13 19.08
N SER A 86 -18.64 -29.20 18.31
CA SER A 86 -17.90 -28.47 17.27
C SER A 86 -16.90 -27.50 17.88
N VAL A 87 -17.26 -26.83 18.99
CA VAL A 87 -16.36 -25.94 19.73
C VAL A 87 -15.20 -26.72 20.33
N VAL A 88 -15.48 -27.85 20.99
CA VAL A 88 -14.45 -28.76 21.53
C VAL A 88 -13.49 -29.20 20.43
N LYS A 89 -13.99 -29.51 19.23
CA LYS A 89 -13.15 -29.85 18.08
C LYS A 89 -12.23 -28.70 17.66
N VAL A 90 -12.71 -27.46 17.64
CA VAL A 90 -11.89 -26.28 17.35
C VAL A 90 -10.84 -26.05 18.44
N LEU A 91 -11.18 -26.29 19.71
CA LEU A 91 -10.25 -26.23 20.84
C LEU A 91 -9.12 -27.26 20.72
N THR A 92 -9.43 -28.50 20.30
CA THR A 92 -8.40 -29.51 19.99
C THR A 92 -7.52 -29.07 18.82
N GLY A 93 -8.11 -28.44 17.79
CA GLY A 93 -7.37 -27.84 16.68
C GLY A 93 -6.45 -26.71 17.10
N TYR A 94 -6.90 -25.87 18.02
CA TYR A 94 -6.10 -24.82 18.65
C TYR A 94 -4.90 -25.42 19.38
N GLU A 95 -5.11 -26.46 20.20
CA GLU A 95 -4.02 -27.18 20.89
C GLU A 95 -3.01 -27.75 19.89
N TYR A 96 -3.48 -28.36 18.80
CA TYR A 96 -2.65 -28.90 17.73
C TYR A 96 -1.79 -27.82 17.05
N LEU A 97 -2.41 -26.73 16.62
CA LEU A 97 -1.70 -25.65 15.92
C LEU A 97 -0.71 -24.92 16.83
N ARG A 98 -1.03 -24.78 18.12
CA ARG A 98 -0.11 -24.22 19.11
C ARG A 98 1.12 -25.09 19.31
N ARG A 99 0.97 -26.43 19.34
CA ARG A 99 2.12 -27.36 19.38
C ARG A 99 3.01 -27.25 18.12
N LEU A 100 2.46 -26.82 16.99
CA LEU A 100 3.20 -26.49 15.77
C LEU A 100 3.81 -25.08 15.77
N GLY A 101 3.63 -24.30 16.84
CA GLY A 101 4.18 -22.95 16.98
C GLY A 101 3.29 -21.83 16.44
N LEU A 102 2.07 -22.11 15.99
CA LEU A 102 1.15 -21.07 15.53
C LEU A 102 0.50 -20.36 16.72
N CYS A 103 0.60 -19.02 16.73
CA CYS A 103 0.06 -18.17 17.78
C CYS A 103 -1.14 -17.37 17.24
N PHE A 104 -2.30 -17.50 17.89
CA PHE A 104 -3.51 -16.71 17.62
C PHE A 104 -4.42 -16.72 18.85
N ASP A 105 -5.32 -15.75 18.96
CA ASP A 105 -6.35 -15.73 20.00
C ASP A 105 -7.60 -16.46 19.51
N LEU A 106 -8.17 -17.32 20.35
CA LEU A 106 -9.41 -18.03 20.07
C LEU A 106 -10.53 -17.44 20.93
N VAL A 107 -11.45 -16.73 20.29
CA VAL A 107 -12.60 -16.12 20.97
C VAL A 107 -13.83 -16.96 20.69
N ILE A 108 -14.53 -17.39 21.74
CA ILE A 108 -15.80 -18.10 21.66
C ILE A 108 -16.90 -17.13 22.07
N LEU A 109 -17.75 -16.75 21.13
CA LEU A 109 -18.88 -15.85 21.33
C LEU A 109 -20.16 -16.66 21.57
N ASN A 110 -20.67 -16.61 22.80
CA ASN A 110 -21.92 -17.23 23.20
C ASN A 110 -23.09 -16.31 22.89
N GLU A 111 -23.88 -16.68 21.87
CA GLU A 111 -25.07 -15.96 21.39
C GLU A 111 -26.38 -16.57 21.92
N SER A 112 -26.31 -17.61 22.74
CA SER A 112 -27.50 -18.34 23.21
C SER A 112 -28.52 -17.44 23.92
N ALA A 113 -29.80 -17.67 23.60
CA ALA A 113 -30.94 -17.01 24.21
C ALA A 113 -31.66 -17.95 25.19
N GLY A 114 -32.23 -17.39 26.27
CA GLY A 114 -33.07 -18.14 27.22
C GLY A 114 -32.35 -18.74 28.43
N GLY A 115 -32.98 -19.73 29.08
CA GLY A 115 -32.59 -20.27 30.39
C GLY A 115 -31.32 -21.15 30.40
N TYR A 116 -30.97 -21.78 29.29
CA TYR A 116 -29.77 -22.63 29.18
C TYR A 116 -28.45 -21.85 28.96
N ARG A 117 -28.52 -20.52 28.95
CA ARG A 117 -27.37 -19.64 28.64
C ARG A 117 -26.23 -19.81 29.64
N GLN A 118 -26.55 -19.83 30.93
CA GLN A 118 -25.53 -19.90 31.99
C GLN A 118 -24.85 -21.27 31.97
N ASP A 119 -25.62 -22.35 31.83
CA ASP A 119 -25.09 -23.71 31.72
C ASP A 119 -24.13 -23.86 30.53
N LEU A 120 -24.51 -23.30 29.38
CA LEU A 120 -23.66 -23.29 28.19
C LEU A 120 -22.40 -22.44 28.41
N GLN A 121 -22.53 -21.25 28.99
CA GLN A 121 -21.40 -20.38 29.30
C GLN A 121 -20.38 -21.11 30.20
N GLU A 122 -20.84 -21.73 31.27
CA GLU A 122 -19.97 -22.49 32.18
C GLU A 122 -19.35 -23.71 31.51
N ALA A 123 -20.10 -24.42 30.65
CA ALA A 123 -19.56 -25.55 29.89
C ALA A 123 -18.44 -25.11 28.92
N LEU A 124 -18.60 -23.95 28.26
CA LEU A 124 -17.58 -23.38 27.38
C LEU A 124 -16.33 -22.95 28.15
N VAL A 125 -16.50 -22.29 29.31
CA VAL A 125 -15.39 -21.88 30.17
C VAL A 125 -14.61 -23.11 30.65
N ARG A 126 -15.29 -24.15 31.16
CA ARG A 126 -14.65 -25.41 31.57
C ARG A 126 -13.86 -26.07 30.44
N ALA A 127 -14.42 -26.10 29.22
CA ALA A 127 -13.73 -26.65 28.06
C ALA A 127 -12.47 -25.85 27.68
N ALA A 128 -12.55 -24.52 27.74
CA ALA A 128 -11.42 -23.62 27.47
C ALA A 128 -10.29 -23.80 28.50
N GLU A 129 -10.62 -23.81 29.79
CA GLU A 129 -9.66 -24.00 30.89
C GLU A 129 -8.95 -25.35 30.80
N GLN A 130 -9.66 -26.42 30.42
CA GLN A 130 -9.07 -27.74 30.25
C GLN A 130 -7.97 -27.77 29.18
N VAL A 131 -8.14 -27.01 28.09
CA VAL A 131 -7.14 -26.90 27.02
C VAL A 131 -5.99 -25.98 27.43
N LEU A 132 -6.28 -24.83 28.04
CA LEU A 132 -5.26 -23.90 28.53
C LEU A 132 -4.36 -24.55 29.59
N GLY A 133 -4.92 -25.34 30.51
CA GLY A 133 -4.15 -26.06 31.54
C GLY A 133 -3.12 -27.04 30.97
N ARG A 134 -3.33 -27.56 29.75
CA ARG A 134 -2.37 -28.47 29.08
C ARG A 134 -1.26 -27.73 28.34
N LEU A 135 -1.47 -26.46 28.00
CA LEU A 135 -0.64 -25.72 27.05
C LEU A 135 0.39 -24.79 27.71
N GLY A 136 0.42 -24.67 29.05
CA GLY A 136 1.35 -23.83 29.79
C GLY A 136 1.09 -22.32 29.65
N THR A 137 1.87 -21.50 30.37
CA THR A 137 1.76 -20.04 30.35
C THR A 137 2.28 -19.45 29.02
N GLY A 138 1.50 -18.54 28.43
CA GLY A 138 1.85 -17.84 27.20
C GLY A 138 0.91 -16.65 26.97
N PRO A 139 1.25 -15.72 26.05
CA PRO A 139 0.47 -14.50 25.82
C PRO A 139 -0.86 -14.75 25.09
N GLN A 140 -1.07 -15.93 24.50
CA GLN A 140 -2.29 -16.26 23.74
C GLN A 140 -3.39 -16.80 24.63
N GLN A 141 -4.64 -16.44 24.32
CA GLN A 141 -5.77 -16.78 25.19
C GLN A 141 -6.92 -17.45 24.44
N VAL A 142 -7.60 -18.35 25.15
CA VAL A 142 -8.93 -18.83 24.77
C VAL A 142 -9.92 -18.04 25.62
N LEU A 143 -10.72 -17.19 24.99
CA LEU A 143 -11.61 -16.25 25.65
C LEU A 143 -13.06 -16.63 25.37
N VAL A 144 -13.87 -16.77 26.41
CA VAL A 144 -15.31 -17.04 26.28
C VAL A 144 -16.08 -15.78 26.62
N VAL A 145 -16.73 -15.19 25.62
CA VAL A 145 -17.41 -13.90 25.74
C VAL A 145 -18.91 -14.07 25.53
N ASN A 146 -19.70 -13.41 26.38
CA ASN A 146 -21.16 -13.41 26.27
C ASN A 146 -21.61 -12.27 25.34
N ALA A 147 -22.25 -12.62 24.23
CA ALA A 147 -22.66 -11.65 23.21
C ALA A 147 -23.69 -10.62 23.72
N HIS A 148 -24.50 -10.98 24.72
CA HIS A 148 -25.55 -10.09 25.25
C HIS A 148 -25.01 -8.99 26.16
N GLN A 149 -23.79 -9.17 26.69
CA GLN A 149 -23.12 -8.14 27.47
C GLN A 149 -22.35 -7.16 26.60
N MET A 150 -22.12 -7.52 25.32
CA MET A 150 -21.32 -6.76 24.39
C MET A 150 -22.16 -5.74 23.62
N PRO A 151 -21.84 -4.43 23.71
CA PRO A 151 -22.47 -3.42 22.86
C PRO A 151 -22.29 -3.73 21.37
N GLU A 152 -23.24 -3.30 20.55
CA GLU A 152 -23.23 -3.57 19.11
C GLU A 152 -21.93 -3.11 18.42
N GLN A 153 -21.41 -1.94 18.78
CA GLN A 153 -20.15 -1.41 18.23
C GLN A 153 -18.94 -2.31 18.55
N ASP A 154 -18.89 -2.89 19.75
CA ASP A 154 -17.79 -3.79 20.15
C ASP A 154 -17.89 -5.12 19.41
N ARG A 155 -19.11 -5.58 19.18
CA ARG A 155 -19.38 -6.77 18.38
C ARG A 155 -18.95 -6.55 16.92
N THR A 156 -19.27 -5.41 16.33
CA THR A 156 -18.81 -5.04 14.97
C THR A 156 -17.29 -5.01 14.90
N LEU A 157 -16.62 -4.40 15.90
CA LEU A 157 -15.16 -4.40 15.98
C LEU A 157 -14.58 -5.82 16.06
N LEU A 158 -15.13 -6.68 16.92
CA LEU A 158 -14.70 -8.07 17.06
C LEU A 158 -14.86 -8.85 15.75
N MET A 159 -15.98 -8.66 15.06
CA MET A 159 -16.26 -9.31 13.78
C MET A 159 -15.32 -8.80 12.67
N ALA A 160 -15.01 -7.49 12.65
CA ALA A 160 -14.06 -6.90 11.72
C ALA A 160 -12.63 -7.44 11.97
N ALA A 161 -12.20 -7.47 13.23
CA ALA A 161 -10.87 -7.93 13.67
C ALA A 161 -10.65 -9.44 13.45
N ALA A 162 -11.69 -10.26 13.56
CA ALA A 162 -11.60 -11.70 13.39
C ALA A 162 -11.13 -12.09 11.98
N ARG A 163 -9.99 -12.79 11.89
CA ARG A 163 -9.45 -13.34 10.63
C ARG A 163 -10.31 -14.46 10.09
N VAL A 164 -10.85 -15.27 10.99
CA VAL A 164 -11.73 -16.40 10.68
C VAL A 164 -12.91 -16.34 11.62
N VAL A 165 -14.12 -16.42 11.05
CA VAL A 165 -15.36 -16.56 11.81
C VAL A 165 -15.97 -17.91 11.50
N LEU A 166 -16.08 -18.74 12.53
CA LEU A 166 -16.67 -20.08 12.50
C LEU A 166 -18.02 -20.06 13.22
N ARG A 167 -18.96 -20.87 12.76
CA ARG A 167 -20.26 -21.11 13.42
C ARG A 167 -20.32 -22.55 13.92
N ALA A 168 -20.53 -22.72 15.22
CA ALA A 168 -20.83 -24.00 15.83
C ALA A 168 -22.23 -24.46 15.39
N GLY A 169 -22.42 -25.75 15.12
CA GLY A 169 -23.68 -26.28 14.58
C GLY A 169 -23.93 -25.99 13.09
N GLY A 170 -23.03 -25.26 12.42
CA GLY A 170 -23.08 -24.99 10.98
C GLY A 170 -22.43 -26.07 10.12
N PRO A 171 -22.06 -25.75 8.86
CA PRO A 171 -21.33 -26.65 7.97
C PRO A 171 -20.02 -27.17 8.59
N SER A 172 -19.45 -28.25 8.05
CA SER A 172 -18.17 -28.78 8.55
C SER A 172 -17.05 -27.74 8.54
N LEU A 173 -16.06 -27.86 9.45
CA LEU A 173 -14.91 -26.95 9.51
C LEU A 173 -14.27 -26.76 8.13
N ARG A 174 -14.10 -27.84 7.36
CA ARG A 174 -13.52 -27.80 6.00
C ARG A 174 -14.35 -26.96 5.03
N ALA A 175 -15.68 -27.02 5.11
CA ALA A 175 -16.55 -26.17 4.32
C ALA A 175 -16.44 -24.70 4.78
N GLN A 176 -16.38 -24.46 6.09
CA GLN A 176 -16.26 -23.13 6.68
C GLN A 176 -14.89 -22.48 6.49
N ILE A 177 -13.83 -23.20 6.13
CA ILE A 177 -12.50 -22.61 5.83
C ILE A 177 -12.17 -22.61 4.34
N ARG A 178 -13.09 -23.05 3.47
CA ARG A 178 -12.88 -23.06 2.03
C ARG A 178 -12.65 -21.63 1.52
N LEU A 179 -11.65 -21.45 0.64
CA LEU A 179 -11.44 -20.18 -0.07
C LEU A 179 -12.67 -19.91 -0.94
N SER A 180 -13.33 -18.79 -0.67
CA SER A 180 -14.20 -18.16 -1.67
C SER A 180 -13.34 -17.16 -2.42
N LEU A 181 -12.89 -17.52 -3.63
CA LEU A 181 -12.26 -16.56 -4.52
C LEU A 181 -13.36 -15.61 -5.03
N PRO A 182 -13.26 -14.29 -4.81
CA PRO A 182 -14.21 -13.36 -5.38
C PRO A 182 -14.10 -13.45 -6.90
N ARG A 183 -15.13 -13.99 -7.56
CA ARG A 183 -15.28 -13.91 -9.02
C ARG A 183 -15.95 -12.59 -9.36
N GLY A 184 -15.25 -11.48 -9.11
CA GLY A 184 -15.63 -10.22 -9.76
C GLY A 184 -15.43 -10.38 -11.27
N VAL A 185 -16.35 -9.83 -12.08
CA VAL A 185 -16.13 -9.75 -13.53
C VAL A 185 -15.00 -8.76 -13.75
N LEU A 186 -13.81 -9.27 -14.08
CA LEU A 186 -12.68 -8.42 -14.42
C LEU A 186 -12.89 -7.83 -15.82
N PRO A 187 -12.39 -6.60 -16.06
CA PRO A 187 -12.38 -6.04 -17.41
C PRO A 187 -11.68 -6.96 -18.40
N PRO A 188 -12.11 -6.97 -19.68
CA PRO A 188 -11.52 -7.84 -20.70
C PRO A 188 -10.05 -7.47 -20.96
N PRO A 189 -9.25 -8.43 -21.46
CA PRO A 189 -7.87 -8.16 -21.85
C PRO A 189 -7.82 -7.09 -22.95
N LEU A 190 -6.77 -6.28 -22.92
CA LEU A 190 -6.43 -5.38 -24.01
C LEU A 190 -5.88 -6.21 -25.16
N VAL A 191 -6.43 -6.01 -26.36
CA VAL A 191 -5.90 -6.59 -27.59
C VAL A 191 -5.18 -5.47 -28.33
N PRO A 192 -3.85 -5.55 -28.49
CA PRO A 192 -3.09 -4.56 -29.25
C PRO A 192 -3.66 -4.40 -30.66
N ALA A 193 -3.95 -3.16 -31.05
CA ALA A 193 -4.41 -2.82 -32.39
C ALA A 193 -3.24 -2.71 -33.37
N THR A 194 -2.06 -2.32 -32.87
CA THR A 194 -0.85 -2.12 -33.66
C THR A 194 0.36 -2.77 -32.99
N PRO A 195 1.38 -3.20 -33.76
CA PRO A 195 2.66 -3.59 -33.19
C PRO A 195 3.33 -2.40 -32.48
N SER A 196 4.24 -2.69 -31.54
CA SER A 196 5.01 -1.65 -30.84
C SER A 196 5.70 -0.70 -31.84
N PRO A 197 5.56 0.62 -31.67
CA PRO A 197 6.25 1.57 -32.52
C PRO A 197 7.76 1.40 -32.34
N GLY A 198 8.40 0.89 -33.38
CA GLY A 198 9.86 0.80 -33.49
C GLY A 198 10.44 2.20 -33.67
N CYS A 199 10.59 2.92 -32.56
CA CYS A 199 11.34 4.18 -32.54
C CYS A 199 12.81 3.88 -32.27
N ALA A 200 13.71 4.57 -32.97
CA ALA A 200 15.12 4.50 -32.63
C ALA A 200 15.31 4.90 -31.14
N PRO A 201 16.19 4.23 -30.40
CA PRO A 201 16.50 4.63 -29.03
C PRO A 201 17.00 6.09 -29.04
N PRO A 202 16.59 6.90 -28.06
CA PRO A 202 17.10 8.26 -27.93
C PRO A 202 18.63 8.22 -27.77
N ALA A 203 19.31 9.26 -28.23
CA ALA A 203 20.74 9.41 -27.93
C ALA A 203 20.92 9.58 -26.42
N ASP A 204 21.87 8.86 -25.83
CA ASP A 204 22.22 9.02 -24.42
C ASP A 204 22.72 10.45 -24.19
N VAL A 205 21.92 11.26 -23.50
CA VAL A 205 22.33 12.59 -23.07
C VAL A 205 22.96 12.45 -21.69
N GLU A 206 24.27 12.21 -21.65
CA GLU A 206 25.01 12.29 -20.40
C GLU A 206 25.02 13.75 -19.92
N PRO A 207 24.76 14.03 -18.63
CA PRO A 207 24.77 15.39 -18.12
C PRO A 207 26.17 15.99 -18.26
N GLN A 208 26.29 17.06 -19.05
CA GLN A 208 27.56 17.76 -19.26
C GLN A 208 27.77 18.86 -18.22
N GLY A 209 29.04 19.13 -17.88
CA GLY A 209 29.40 20.22 -16.98
C GLY A 209 29.06 19.97 -15.51
N LEU A 210 28.94 18.71 -15.09
CA LEU A 210 28.73 18.40 -13.67
C LEU A 210 29.99 18.66 -12.85
N LEU A 211 29.79 19.25 -11.67
CA LEU A 211 30.81 19.37 -10.63
C LEU A 211 30.91 18.03 -9.87
N PHE A 212 32.13 17.61 -9.56
CA PHE A 212 32.43 16.44 -8.71
C PHE A 212 31.78 15.14 -9.20
N PHE A 213 31.89 14.85 -10.50
CA PHE A 213 31.35 13.61 -11.06
C PHE A 213 32.01 12.38 -10.43
N ASN A 214 31.19 11.46 -9.93
CA ASN A 214 31.64 10.30 -9.14
C ASN A 214 31.41 8.94 -9.81
N GLY A 215 31.10 8.92 -11.11
CA GLY A 215 30.82 7.70 -11.87
C GLY A 215 29.32 7.45 -12.11
N TRP A 216 28.46 7.89 -11.19
CA TRP A 216 26.98 7.78 -11.33
C TRP A 216 26.31 9.12 -11.59
N GLY A 217 26.88 10.20 -11.06
CA GLY A 217 26.32 11.54 -11.13
C GLY A 217 27.26 12.60 -10.56
N GLY A 218 26.76 13.83 -10.46
CA GLY A 218 27.49 14.98 -9.94
C GLY A 218 26.56 16.18 -9.72
N PHE A 219 27.09 17.24 -9.13
CA PHE A 219 26.31 18.45 -8.88
C PHE A 219 26.17 19.29 -10.16
N ALA A 220 25.04 19.95 -10.33
CA ALA A 220 24.87 20.97 -11.36
C ALA A 220 25.90 22.11 -11.17
N PRO A 221 26.22 22.90 -12.21
CA PRO A 221 27.19 24.00 -12.12
C PRO A 221 26.90 25.03 -11.01
N ASP A 222 25.63 25.17 -10.63
CA ASP A 222 25.19 26.04 -9.54
C ASP A 222 25.23 25.38 -8.15
N GLY A 223 25.56 24.08 -8.08
CA GLY A 223 25.58 23.29 -6.85
C GLY A 223 24.21 23.00 -6.24
N ARG A 224 23.09 23.41 -6.88
CA ARG A 224 21.74 23.36 -6.29
C ARG A 224 21.01 22.04 -6.52
N GLU A 225 21.44 21.28 -7.51
CA GLU A 225 20.91 19.97 -7.86
C GLU A 225 22.04 18.93 -7.92
N TYR A 226 21.73 17.69 -7.54
CA TYR A 226 22.55 16.53 -7.81
C TYR A 226 21.90 15.70 -8.92
N ARG A 227 22.62 15.49 -10.03
CA ARG A 227 22.11 14.84 -11.24
C ARG A 227 22.81 13.51 -11.47
N MET A 228 22.05 12.48 -11.81
CA MET A 228 22.55 11.14 -12.08
C MET A 228 21.87 10.52 -13.31
N THR A 229 22.57 9.59 -13.93
CA THR A 229 22.08 8.80 -15.07
C THR A 229 21.96 7.34 -14.65
N ILE A 230 20.73 6.83 -14.58
CA ILE A 230 20.46 5.44 -14.21
C ILE A 230 20.23 4.62 -15.48
N ARG A 231 21.00 3.54 -15.64
CA ARG A 231 20.88 2.57 -16.74
C ARG A 231 21.11 1.15 -16.22
N GLN A 232 20.72 0.16 -17.02
CA GLN A 232 20.96 -1.24 -16.69
C GLN A 232 22.45 -1.48 -16.36
N GLY A 233 22.73 -2.05 -15.18
CA GLY A 233 24.09 -2.31 -14.71
C GLY A 233 24.85 -1.12 -14.13
N ASN A 234 24.28 0.09 -14.12
CA ASN A 234 24.89 1.28 -13.51
C ASN A 234 24.03 1.84 -12.36
N SER A 235 23.72 0.98 -11.39
CA SER A 235 23.03 1.38 -10.16
C SER A 235 24.04 1.90 -9.12
N PRO A 236 23.66 2.87 -8.28
CA PRO A 236 24.50 3.27 -7.15
C PRO A 236 24.70 2.09 -6.18
N PRO A 237 25.76 2.11 -5.36
CA PRO A 237 26.09 1.00 -4.44
C PRO A 237 25.08 0.84 -3.29
N ALA A 238 24.24 1.85 -3.06
CA ALA A 238 23.12 1.86 -2.15
C ALA A 238 22.04 2.81 -2.69
N PRO A 239 20.78 2.68 -2.28
CA PRO A 239 19.71 3.59 -2.70
C PRO A 239 20.07 5.04 -2.34
N TRP A 240 20.07 5.91 -3.36
CA TRP A 240 20.32 7.33 -3.22
C TRP A 240 18.99 8.06 -3.19
N ILE A 241 18.72 8.72 -2.08
CA ILE A 241 17.40 9.26 -1.78
C ILE A 241 17.39 10.78 -1.76
N ASN A 242 16.20 11.34 -1.97
CA ASN A 242 15.83 12.66 -1.49
C ASN A 242 14.70 12.54 -0.47
N VAL A 243 14.77 13.32 0.60
CA VAL A 243 13.72 13.44 1.61
C VAL A 243 13.09 14.82 1.44
N ILE A 244 11.80 14.85 1.14
CA ILE A 244 11.06 16.09 0.88
C ILE A 244 9.89 16.12 1.86
N ALA A 245 9.84 17.15 2.70
CA ALA A 245 8.83 17.25 3.74
C ALA A 245 8.48 18.71 4.03
N ASN A 246 7.27 18.87 4.57
CA ASN A 246 6.86 20.02 5.36
C ASN A 246 6.47 19.52 6.77
N PRO A 247 6.05 20.39 7.71
CA PRO A 247 5.69 19.96 9.06
C PRO A 247 4.50 18.97 9.17
N ARG A 248 3.68 18.82 8.12
CA ARG A 248 2.45 18.00 8.13
C ARG A 248 2.52 16.76 7.25
N LEU A 249 3.37 16.72 6.23
CA LEU A 249 3.54 15.58 5.32
C LEU A 249 4.98 15.54 4.82
N GLY A 250 5.49 14.33 4.61
CA GLY A 250 6.74 14.14 3.90
C GLY A 250 6.75 12.84 3.13
N PHE A 251 7.72 12.75 2.24
CA PHE A 251 8.07 11.51 1.58
C PHE A 251 9.58 11.39 1.39
N LEU A 252 10.01 10.15 1.20
CA LEU A 252 11.31 9.79 0.71
C LEU A 252 11.13 9.18 -0.68
N ILE A 253 12.03 9.52 -1.60
CA ILE A 253 12.07 8.95 -2.94
C ILE A 253 13.51 8.55 -3.29
N SER A 254 13.72 7.32 -3.77
CA SER A 254 15.01 6.85 -4.28
C SER A 254 15.18 7.09 -5.77
N GLU A 255 16.36 6.76 -6.31
CA GLU A 255 16.67 6.90 -7.73
C GLU A 255 15.83 5.95 -8.59
N LEU A 256 15.29 4.89 -7.99
CA LEU A 256 14.33 3.96 -8.59
C LEU A 256 12.89 4.44 -8.41
N GLY A 257 12.69 5.64 -7.85
CA GLY A 257 11.38 6.19 -7.55
C GLY A 257 10.65 5.46 -6.42
N THR A 258 11.36 4.70 -5.58
CA THR A 258 10.70 3.99 -4.47
C THR A 258 10.14 5.02 -3.49
N GLY A 259 8.81 5.08 -3.44
CA GLY A 259 8.10 6.05 -2.63
C GLY A 259 7.81 5.50 -1.24
N TYR A 260 8.07 6.34 -0.25
CA TYR A 260 7.60 6.19 1.12
C TYR A 260 7.03 7.53 1.60
N THR A 261 5.71 7.62 1.75
CA THR A 261 4.96 8.85 2.08
C THR A 261 4.24 8.69 3.42
N TRP A 262 4.24 9.72 4.25
CA TRP A 262 3.58 9.73 5.57
C TRP A 262 2.87 11.04 5.87
N TRP A 263 1.91 10.99 6.79
CA TRP A 263 1.18 12.16 7.29
C TRP A 263 1.47 12.39 8.76
N ARG A 264 1.96 13.58 9.13
CA ARG A 264 2.36 14.05 10.48
C ARG A 264 3.47 13.26 11.16
N ASN A 265 3.47 11.94 11.07
CA ASN A 265 4.41 11.06 11.74
C ASN A 265 4.88 9.93 10.81
N ALA A 266 6.17 9.93 10.48
CA ALA A 266 6.81 8.92 9.64
C ALA A 266 6.68 7.51 10.23
N ARG A 267 6.72 7.34 11.56
CA ARG A 267 6.61 6.01 12.15
C ARG A 267 5.16 5.54 12.21
N GLU A 268 4.28 6.37 12.73
CA GLU A 268 2.96 5.94 13.20
C GLU A 268 1.85 6.11 12.14
N CYS A 269 2.02 6.99 11.14
CA CYS A 269 1.01 7.22 10.09
C CYS A 269 1.62 7.25 8.69
N LYS A 270 2.12 6.08 8.27
CA LYS A 270 2.57 5.85 6.90
C LYS A 270 1.36 5.75 5.98
N LEU A 271 1.39 6.44 4.85
CA LEU A 271 0.39 6.28 3.78
C LEU A 271 0.80 5.12 2.88
N THR A 272 2.09 5.03 2.56
CA THR A 272 2.70 3.99 1.72
C THR A 272 3.85 3.29 2.47
N PRO A 273 4.26 2.08 2.06
CA PRO A 273 5.15 1.24 2.84
C PRO A 273 6.57 1.81 2.92
N TRP A 274 7.19 1.61 4.08
CA TRP A 274 8.61 1.80 4.28
C TRP A 274 9.29 0.44 4.37
N SER A 275 10.46 0.30 3.75
CA SER A 275 11.30 -0.90 3.84
C SER A 275 12.61 -0.57 4.55
N ASN A 276 13.04 -1.47 5.43
CA ASN A 276 14.38 -1.45 6.03
C ASN A 276 15.23 -2.62 5.52
N ASP A 277 14.95 -3.07 4.30
CA ASP A 277 15.68 -4.18 3.70
C ASP A 277 17.11 -3.70 3.37
N PRO A 278 18.15 -4.41 3.83
CA PRO A 278 19.54 -4.00 3.62
C PRO A 278 20.03 -4.27 2.19
N VAL A 279 19.26 -5.00 1.38
CA VAL A 279 19.64 -5.43 0.02
C VAL A 279 18.71 -4.83 -1.04
N LEU A 280 17.41 -4.78 -0.75
CA LEU A 280 16.38 -4.38 -1.71
C LEU A 280 15.83 -2.99 -1.42
N ASP A 281 15.43 -2.32 -2.49
CA ASP A 281 14.63 -1.10 -2.45
C ASP A 281 13.27 -1.38 -3.12
N PRO A 282 12.30 -2.00 -2.41
CA PRO A 282 11.03 -2.38 -3.00
C PRO A 282 10.08 -1.17 -3.14
N PRO A 283 9.53 -0.88 -4.34
CA PRO A 283 8.65 0.27 -4.51
C PRO A 283 7.28 0.05 -3.86
N GLY A 284 6.86 1.02 -3.03
CA GLY A 284 5.50 1.13 -2.49
C GLY A 284 4.55 1.97 -3.34
N GLU A 285 5.11 2.71 -4.29
CA GLU A 285 4.45 3.68 -5.18
C GLU A 285 5.01 3.49 -6.58
N MET A 286 4.15 3.50 -7.60
CA MET A 286 4.57 3.32 -9.00
C MET A 286 3.73 4.18 -9.93
N CYS A 287 4.39 4.83 -10.89
CA CYS A 287 3.74 5.56 -11.98
C CYS A 287 3.98 4.83 -13.30
N TYR A 288 2.94 4.23 -13.86
CA TYR A 288 3.00 3.51 -15.12
C TYR A 288 2.49 4.36 -16.28
N LEU A 289 3.11 4.16 -17.43
CA LEU A 289 2.69 4.65 -18.72
C LEU A 289 2.39 3.46 -19.61
N ARG A 290 1.28 3.53 -20.35
CA ARG A 290 0.92 2.51 -21.33
C ARG A 290 0.49 3.17 -22.64
N ASP A 291 0.95 2.63 -23.75
CA ASP A 291 0.37 2.92 -25.05
C ASP A 291 -0.88 2.06 -25.25
N GLU A 292 -2.03 2.68 -25.47
CA GLU A 292 -3.32 1.98 -25.59
C GLU A 292 -3.50 1.26 -26.93
N ASP A 293 -2.71 1.63 -27.95
CA ASP A 293 -2.80 1.03 -29.28
C ASP A 293 -1.85 -0.18 -29.40
N SER A 294 -0.63 -0.11 -28.83
CA SER A 294 0.30 -1.25 -28.80
C SER A 294 0.21 -2.13 -27.56
N GLY A 295 -0.36 -1.62 -26.46
CA GLY A 295 -0.39 -2.29 -25.15
C GLY A 295 0.94 -2.30 -24.40
N GLU A 296 1.97 -1.63 -24.92
CA GLU A 296 3.29 -1.60 -24.28
C GLU A 296 3.30 -0.72 -23.04
N THR A 297 3.90 -1.22 -21.96
CA THR A 297 3.93 -0.59 -20.64
C THR A 297 5.35 -0.27 -20.21
N TRP A 298 5.54 0.88 -19.58
CA TRP A 298 6.78 1.28 -18.90
C TRP A 298 6.48 2.16 -17.69
N THR A 299 7.50 2.54 -16.94
CA THR A 299 7.37 3.34 -15.72
C THR A 299 7.93 4.75 -15.92
N ALA A 300 7.44 5.72 -15.15
CA ALA A 300 7.96 7.09 -15.17
C ALA A 300 9.30 7.26 -14.42
N VAL A 301 9.74 6.19 -13.76
CA VAL A 301 10.97 6.08 -12.96
C VAL A 301 11.71 4.80 -13.38
N PRO A 302 13.01 4.69 -13.09
CA PRO A 302 13.76 3.47 -13.38
C PRO A 302 13.14 2.25 -12.67
N GLY A 303 12.90 1.17 -13.42
CA GLY A 303 12.43 -0.11 -12.87
C GLY A 303 13.58 -0.94 -12.28
N THR A 304 13.24 -1.88 -11.39
CA THR A 304 14.24 -2.75 -10.72
C THR A 304 14.89 -3.78 -11.66
N ALA A 305 14.19 -4.13 -12.74
CA ALA A 305 14.72 -4.99 -13.79
C ALA A 305 15.70 -4.28 -14.75
N GLY A 306 15.93 -2.98 -14.54
CA GLY A 306 16.67 -2.10 -15.45
C GLY A 306 15.84 -1.77 -16.70
N ALA A 307 16.00 -0.54 -17.19
CA ALA A 307 15.55 -0.19 -18.52
C ALA A 307 16.72 -0.25 -19.49
N ASP A 308 16.46 -0.70 -20.71
CA ASP A 308 17.44 -0.69 -21.81
C ASP A 308 17.89 0.73 -22.17
N GLN A 309 17.12 1.73 -21.78
CA GLN A 309 17.33 3.16 -22.05
C GLN A 309 17.56 3.93 -20.75
N ALA A 310 18.45 4.92 -20.80
CA ALA A 310 18.85 5.71 -19.64
C ALA A 310 17.70 6.57 -19.08
N TYR A 311 17.67 6.70 -17.76
CA TYR A 311 16.84 7.66 -17.03
C TYR A 311 17.75 8.73 -16.45
N THR A 312 17.29 9.98 -16.49
CA THR A 312 17.92 11.07 -15.74
C THR A 312 17.18 11.25 -14.43
N VAL A 313 17.92 11.41 -13.34
CA VAL A 313 17.36 11.74 -12.02
C VAL A 313 18.08 12.98 -11.51
N ALA A 314 17.32 13.97 -11.07
CA ALA A 314 17.84 15.18 -10.46
C ALA A 314 17.18 15.39 -9.10
N TYR A 315 18.00 15.45 -8.05
CA TYR A 315 17.56 15.85 -6.72
C TYR A 315 17.91 17.30 -6.51
N GLY A 316 16.90 18.10 -6.17
CA GLY A 316 17.06 19.47 -5.73
C GLY A 316 16.54 19.65 -4.31
N ARG A 317 16.62 20.89 -3.83
CA ARG A 317 16.09 21.32 -2.54
C ARG A 317 14.55 21.28 -2.59
N GLY A 318 13.94 20.28 -1.94
CA GLY A 318 12.48 20.13 -1.88
C GLY A 318 11.81 19.57 -3.13
N VAL A 319 12.59 19.10 -4.11
CA VAL A 319 12.08 18.58 -5.39
C VAL A 319 12.93 17.43 -5.91
N ALA A 320 12.30 16.46 -6.55
CA ALA A 320 12.96 15.41 -7.33
C ALA A 320 12.38 15.39 -8.75
N VAL A 321 13.24 15.22 -9.75
CA VAL A 321 12.86 15.20 -11.17
C VAL A 321 13.40 13.93 -11.81
N PHE A 322 12.54 13.21 -12.54
CA PHE A 322 12.88 12.03 -13.32
C PHE A 322 12.58 12.29 -14.78
N GLY A 323 13.52 12.01 -15.67
CA GLY A 323 13.37 12.19 -17.11
C GLY A 323 13.67 10.91 -17.86
N HIS A 324 12.86 10.62 -18.87
CA HIS A 324 13.08 9.49 -19.78
C HIS A 324 12.35 9.68 -21.10
N GLU A 325 12.78 8.95 -22.11
CA GLU A 325 12.16 8.94 -23.42
C GLU A 325 12.07 7.50 -23.91
N ARG A 326 10.87 7.05 -24.29
CA ARG A 326 10.63 5.70 -24.77
C ARG A 326 9.59 5.73 -25.88
N HIS A 327 9.80 4.99 -26.97
CA HIS A 327 8.88 4.93 -28.13
C HIS A 327 8.47 6.29 -28.73
N GLY A 328 9.37 7.27 -28.70
CA GLY A 328 9.10 8.64 -29.14
C GLY A 328 8.17 9.42 -28.21
N ILE A 329 7.94 8.94 -26.98
CA ILE A 329 7.27 9.67 -25.91
C ILE A 329 8.32 10.08 -24.88
N ARG A 330 8.54 11.39 -24.75
CA ARG A 330 9.37 11.95 -23.69
C ARG A 330 8.50 12.26 -22.48
N HIS A 331 8.96 11.89 -21.31
CA HIS A 331 8.29 12.25 -20.07
C HIS A 331 9.24 12.80 -19.02
N GLU A 332 8.72 13.72 -18.23
CA GLU A 332 9.39 14.34 -17.09
C GLU A 332 8.44 14.31 -15.90
N MET A 333 8.85 13.65 -14.82
CA MET A 333 8.11 13.54 -13.58
C MET A 333 8.77 14.42 -12.50
N THR A 334 8.10 15.48 -12.08
CA THR A 334 8.53 16.35 -10.98
C THR A 334 7.73 16.03 -9.72
N VAL A 335 8.40 15.78 -8.60
CA VAL A 335 7.78 15.38 -7.33
C VAL A 335 8.18 16.35 -6.21
N PHE A 336 7.19 16.88 -5.49
CA PHE A 336 7.41 17.82 -4.38
C PHE A 336 6.26 17.82 -3.38
N VAL A 337 6.42 18.56 -2.26
CA VAL A 337 5.37 18.85 -1.29
C VAL A 337 5.19 20.37 -1.18
N PRO A 338 3.97 20.93 -1.30
CA PRO A 338 3.72 22.35 -1.05
C PRO A 338 4.11 22.75 0.39
N LEU A 339 4.36 24.04 0.62
CA LEU A 339 4.95 24.51 1.89
C LEU A 339 4.13 24.20 3.15
N HIS A 340 2.79 24.16 3.04
CA HIS A 340 1.91 24.07 4.23
C HIS A 340 0.88 22.95 4.16
N ASP A 341 0.62 22.41 2.97
CA ASP A 341 -0.47 21.46 2.78
C ASP A 341 0.05 20.03 2.76
N PRO A 342 -0.67 19.07 3.38
CA PRO A 342 -0.27 17.68 3.43
C PRO A 342 -0.62 16.94 2.14
N VAL A 343 0.02 17.33 1.03
CA VAL A 343 -0.14 16.71 -0.29
C VAL A 343 1.21 16.55 -0.98
N LYS A 344 1.50 15.33 -1.43
CA LYS A 344 2.55 15.04 -2.39
C LYS A 344 1.99 15.31 -3.78
N VAL A 345 2.63 16.22 -4.51
CA VAL A 345 2.29 16.54 -5.89
C VAL A 345 3.32 15.87 -6.80
N ILE A 346 2.81 15.09 -7.75
CA ILE A 346 3.61 14.47 -8.81
C ILE A 346 3.10 15.04 -10.14
N LYS A 347 3.89 15.90 -10.76
CA LYS A 347 3.57 16.51 -12.06
C LYS A 347 4.28 15.73 -13.16
N LEU A 348 3.52 15.03 -14.00
CA LEU A 348 4.04 14.27 -15.13
C LEU A 348 3.77 15.03 -16.42
N ARG A 349 4.83 15.56 -17.05
CA ARG A 349 4.77 16.15 -18.39
C ARG A 349 5.06 15.06 -19.42
N LEU A 350 4.19 14.92 -20.41
CA LEU A 350 4.31 13.98 -21.52
C LEU A 350 4.39 14.76 -22.83
N ARG A 351 5.36 14.41 -23.69
CA ARG A 351 5.53 15.00 -25.02
C ARG A 351 5.60 13.93 -26.09
N ASN A 352 4.78 14.09 -27.13
CA ASN A 352 4.82 13.21 -28.29
C ASN A 352 5.80 13.75 -29.32
N LEU A 353 6.89 13.03 -29.56
CA LEU A 353 7.91 13.38 -30.53
C LEU A 353 7.66 12.71 -31.89
N THR A 354 6.63 11.87 -31.99
CA THR A 354 6.28 11.16 -33.21
C THR A 354 5.31 11.99 -34.07
N PRO A 355 5.25 11.74 -35.39
CA PRO A 355 4.32 12.43 -36.29
C PRO A 355 2.88 11.91 -36.21
N VAL A 356 2.61 10.91 -35.35
CA VAL A 356 1.29 10.26 -35.23
C VAL A 356 0.70 10.56 -33.86
N ALA A 357 -0.62 10.75 -33.78
CA ALA A 357 -1.30 10.91 -32.50
C ALA A 357 -1.18 9.61 -31.67
N ARG A 358 -0.98 9.73 -30.36
CA ARG A 358 -0.76 8.60 -29.46
C ARG A 358 -1.79 8.62 -28.34
N ARG A 359 -2.47 7.49 -28.13
CA ARG A 359 -3.34 7.29 -26.97
C ARG A 359 -2.54 6.64 -25.86
N LEU A 360 -2.36 7.37 -24.77
CA LEU A 360 -1.62 6.90 -23.60
C LEU A 360 -2.55 6.76 -22.41
N SER A 361 -2.26 5.82 -21.52
CA SER A 361 -2.77 5.89 -20.15
C SER A 361 -1.65 6.08 -19.13
N VAL A 362 -1.97 6.85 -18.10
CA VAL A 362 -1.13 7.04 -16.90
C VAL A 362 -1.83 6.33 -15.76
N THR A 363 -1.14 5.42 -15.09
CA THR A 363 -1.65 4.75 -13.89
C THR A 363 -0.75 5.04 -12.71
N PHE A 364 -1.28 5.62 -11.63
CA PHE A 364 -0.56 5.73 -10.37
C PHE A 364 -1.06 4.69 -9.38
N TYR A 365 -0.13 3.91 -8.83
CA TYR A 365 -0.36 2.82 -7.91
C TYR A 365 0.31 3.11 -6.56
N VAL A 366 -0.42 2.86 -5.47
CA VAL A 366 0.09 2.95 -4.10
C VAL A 366 -0.33 1.73 -3.27
N GLU A 367 0.56 1.27 -2.41
CA GLU A 367 0.24 0.25 -1.41
C GLU A 367 -0.20 0.90 -0.10
N TRP A 368 -1.51 1.00 0.13
CA TRP A 368 -2.02 1.63 1.35
C TRP A 368 -1.51 0.94 2.62
N VAL A 369 -1.03 1.75 3.56
CA VAL A 369 -0.64 1.33 4.92
C VAL A 369 -1.60 1.90 5.97
N LEU A 370 -1.78 3.22 6.00
CA LEU A 370 -2.61 3.95 6.97
C LEU A 370 -2.40 3.47 8.42
N GLY A 371 -1.13 3.54 8.84
CA GLY A 371 -0.67 3.08 10.15
C GLY A 371 0.84 2.81 10.17
N VAL A 372 1.28 1.88 11.03
CA VAL A 372 2.72 1.59 11.22
C VAL A 372 3.29 0.66 10.15
N ASN A 373 2.60 -0.46 9.88
CA ASN A 373 3.03 -1.48 8.94
C ASN A 373 1.86 -2.00 8.12
N ARG A 374 2.14 -2.44 6.90
CA ARG A 374 1.10 -2.86 5.96
C ARG A 374 0.35 -4.13 6.40
N PRO A 375 1.01 -5.23 6.83
CA PRO A 375 0.31 -6.49 7.12
C PRO A 375 -0.76 -6.37 8.21
N ALA A 376 -0.53 -5.53 9.23
CA ALA A 376 -1.47 -5.32 10.32
C ALA A 376 -2.64 -4.40 9.95
N ASN A 377 -2.47 -3.50 8.96
CA ASN A 377 -3.45 -2.44 8.67
C ASN A 377 -4.25 -2.67 7.39
N ALA A 378 -3.61 -3.15 6.31
CA ALA A 378 -4.23 -3.27 4.98
C ALA A 378 -5.61 -3.98 4.96
N PRO A 379 -5.84 -5.06 5.74
CA PRO A 379 -7.16 -5.72 5.77
C PRO A 379 -8.31 -4.88 6.32
N TYR A 380 -8.01 -3.79 7.04
CA TYR A 380 -8.98 -2.92 7.71
C TYR A 380 -9.21 -1.60 6.96
N ILE A 381 -8.48 -1.39 5.86
CA ILE A 381 -8.59 -0.18 5.07
C ILE A 381 -9.89 -0.22 4.26
N VAL A 382 -10.68 0.83 4.41
CA VAL A 382 -11.89 1.05 3.63
C VAL A 382 -11.58 2.13 2.61
N THR A 383 -11.76 1.81 1.33
CA THR A 383 -11.59 2.75 0.23
C THR A 383 -12.93 3.14 -0.36
N GLU A 384 -13.05 4.36 -0.87
CA GLU A 384 -14.25 4.84 -1.56
C GLU A 384 -13.81 5.74 -2.72
N TRP A 385 -14.58 5.78 -3.81
CA TRP A 385 -14.39 6.78 -4.84
C TRP A 385 -15.22 8.02 -4.52
N ASP A 386 -14.57 9.17 -4.33
CA ASP A 386 -15.24 10.44 -4.08
C ASP A 386 -15.53 11.14 -5.41
N LEU A 387 -16.78 11.04 -5.88
CA LEU A 387 -17.21 11.59 -7.15
C LEU A 387 -16.93 13.11 -7.30
N PRO A 388 -17.26 13.98 -6.32
CA PRO A 388 -16.92 15.41 -6.41
C PRO A 388 -15.41 15.70 -6.51
N ALA A 389 -14.58 14.93 -5.82
CA ALA A 389 -13.12 15.08 -5.87
C ALA A 389 -12.48 14.40 -7.08
N ARG A 390 -13.17 13.42 -7.70
CA ARG A 390 -12.64 12.45 -8.65
C ARG A 390 -11.34 11.81 -8.13
N ALA A 391 -11.37 11.39 -6.86
CA ALA A 391 -10.24 10.77 -6.18
C ALA A 391 -10.69 9.58 -5.35
N MET A 392 -9.79 8.60 -5.20
CA MET A 392 -9.94 7.54 -4.22
C MET A 392 -9.62 8.08 -2.84
N VAL A 393 -10.49 7.84 -1.87
CA VAL A 393 -10.28 8.13 -0.45
C VAL A 393 -10.08 6.81 0.29
N ALA A 394 -9.17 6.78 1.27
CA ALA A 394 -8.87 5.61 2.07
C ALA A 394 -8.80 5.97 3.56
N ARG A 395 -9.42 5.15 4.41
CA ARG A 395 -9.44 5.31 5.88
C ARG A 395 -9.19 3.98 6.58
N ASN A 396 -8.69 4.05 7.81
CA ASN A 396 -8.49 2.89 8.68
C ASN A 396 -8.99 3.21 10.09
N ALA A 397 -10.16 2.71 10.45
CA ALA A 397 -10.72 2.92 11.79
C ALA A 397 -10.05 2.05 12.87
N TYR A 398 -9.38 0.96 12.47
CA TYR A 398 -8.79 -0.01 13.39
C TYR A 398 -7.49 0.47 14.05
N GLN A 399 -6.71 1.33 13.39
CA GLN A 399 -5.53 1.94 14.02
C GLN A 399 -5.92 2.84 15.19
N GLU A 400 -5.01 3.07 16.15
CA GLU A 400 -5.31 3.85 17.36
C GLU A 400 -5.03 5.34 17.23
N ILE A 401 -3.84 5.69 16.73
CA ILE A 401 -3.26 7.02 16.95
C ILE A 401 -3.82 8.05 15.96
N PHE A 402 -4.04 7.66 14.70
CA PHE A 402 -4.46 8.57 13.62
C PHE A 402 -5.76 8.11 12.96
N ARG A 403 -6.79 7.78 13.75
CA ARG A 403 -8.09 7.29 13.24
C ARG A 403 -8.79 8.24 12.28
N GLU A 404 -8.53 9.53 12.43
CA GLU A 404 -9.06 10.60 11.58
C GLU A 404 -8.37 10.66 10.20
N ALA A 405 -7.25 9.95 10.02
CA ALA A 405 -6.49 9.95 8.78
C ALA A 405 -7.34 9.48 7.60
N THR A 406 -7.64 10.44 6.74
CA THR A 406 -8.37 10.28 5.49
C THR A 406 -7.41 10.55 4.35
N ALA A 407 -6.78 9.48 3.85
CA ALA A 407 -5.85 9.57 2.74
C ALA A 407 -6.60 9.69 1.41
N PHE A 408 -5.96 10.28 0.41
CA PHE A 408 -6.52 10.40 -0.92
C PHE A 408 -5.48 10.17 -2.01
N LEU A 409 -5.95 9.63 -3.14
CA LEU A 409 -5.21 9.50 -4.39
C LEU A 409 -6.08 9.97 -5.56
N GLY A 410 -5.60 10.97 -6.29
CA GLY A 410 -6.29 11.52 -7.47
C GLY A 410 -5.33 11.72 -8.64
N LEU A 411 -5.86 11.71 -9.86
CA LEU A 411 -5.11 11.86 -11.09
C LEU A 411 -5.86 12.79 -12.05
N TYR A 412 -5.24 13.92 -12.38
CA TYR A 412 -5.85 15.08 -13.05
C TYR A 412 -5.07 15.43 -14.32
N PRO A 413 -5.44 14.85 -15.48
CA PRO A 413 -4.89 15.28 -16.76
C PRO A 413 -5.39 16.68 -17.11
N GLU A 414 -4.53 17.52 -17.66
CA GLU A 414 -4.94 18.81 -18.22
C GLU A 414 -5.99 18.60 -19.34
N PRO A 415 -7.05 19.43 -19.37
CA PRO A 415 -8.05 19.34 -20.42
C PRO A 415 -7.41 19.62 -21.79
N ALA A 416 -7.86 18.88 -22.80
CA ALA A 416 -7.49 19.19 -24.17
C ALA A 416 -8.10 20.53 -24.57
N GLY A 417 -7.27 21.55 -24.80
CA GLY A 417 -7.73 22.85 -25.26
C GLY A 417 -8.62 22.72 -26.49
N GLY A 418 -9.89 23.11 -26.37
CA GLY A 418 -10.83 23.23 -27.49
C GLY A 418 -12.05 22.28 -27.49
N GLU A 419 -12.09 21.23 -26.67
CA GLU A 419 -13.25 20.32 -26.67
C GLU A 419 -14.20 20.60 -25.50
N SER A 420 -15.32 21.27 -25.80
CA SER A 420 -16.54 21.11 -25.01
C SER A 420 -16.91 19.63 -25.00
N ARG A 421 -17.17 19.07 -23.81
CA ARG A 421 -17.60 17.67 -23.61
C ARG A 421 -19.03 17.44 -24.14
N THR A 422 -19.24 17.59 -25.45
CA THR A 422 -20.50 17.27 -26.12
C THR A 422 -20.34 15.96 -26.86
N GLY A 423 -20.59 14.85 -26.15
CA GLY A 423 -20.59 13.52 -26.72
C GLY A 423 -20.15 12.44 -25.74
N ALA A 424 -20.77 12.37 -24.55
CA ALA A 424 -20.69 11.17 -23.74
C ALA A 424 -21.63 10.14 -24.36
N THR A 425 -21.08 9.13 -25.05
CA THR A 425 -21.80 7.87 -25.25
C THR A 425 -21.78 7.10 -23.92
N ASP A 426 -22.80 6.28 -23.68
CA ASP A 426 -22.97 5.50 -22.43
C ASP A 426 -21.80 4.51 -22.14
N GLU A 427 -20.77 4.44 -22.98
CA GLU A 427 -19.54 3.67 -22.77
C GLU A 427 -18.37 4.50 -22.18
N ASP A 428 -18.51 5.84 -22.15
CA ASP A 428 -17.55 6.82 -21.59
C ASP A 428 -17.90 7.22 -20.15
N GLU A 429 -18.29 6.26 -19.32
CA GLU A 429 -18.58 6.50 -17.91
C GLU A 429 -17.30 7.05 -17.22
N GLU A 430 -17.37 8.34 -16.83
CA GLU A 430 -16.41 9.10 -16.02
C GLU A 430 -15.18 9.73 -16.71
N GLY A 431 -15.23 9.91 -18.03
CA GLY A 431 -14.27 10.77 -18.74
C GLY A 431 -12.84 10.26 -18.69
N GLY A 432 -12.67 8.97 -19.00
CA GLY A 432 -11.37 8.33 -19.20
C GLY A 432 -10.64 7.92 -17.92
N LEU A 433 -11.28 8.00 -16.75
CA LEU A 433 -10.73 7.51 -15.48
C LEU A 433 -11.22 6.09 -15.18
N SER A 434 -10.36 5.26 -14.60
CA SER A 434 -10.74 4.01 -13.94
C SER A 434 -9.85 3.77 -12.74
N TRP A 435 -10.29 2.96 -11.77
CA TRP A 435 -9.53 2.68 -10.56
C TRP A 435 -9.73 1.25 -10.05
N THR A 436 -8.88 0.79 -9.15
CA THR A 436 -9.14 -0.36 -8.29
C THR A 436 -8.42 -0.19 -6.97
N ALA A 437 -9.06 -0.67 -5.89
CA ALA A 437 -8.48 -0.73 -4.56
C ALA A 437 -8.02 -2.14 -4.15
N ASP A 438 -8.15 -3.13 -5.04
CA ASP A 438 -7.77 -4.52 -4.78
C ASP A 438 -6.38 -4.83 -5.36
N ARG A 439 -5.40 -5.05 -4.48
CA ARG A 439 -4.02 -5.31 -4.88
C ARG A 439 -3.84 -6.65 -5.58
N ASP A 440 -4.62 -7.67 -5.20
CA ASP A 440 -4.60 -8.99 -5.86
C ASP A 440 -5.16 -8.88 -7.27
N GLU A 441 -6.12 -7.99 -7.50
CA GLU A 441 -6.60 -7.66 -8.85
C GLU A 441 -5.54 -6.94 -9.69
N PHE A 442 -4.91 -5.92 -9.09
CA PHE A 442 -3.96 -5.05 -9.78
C PHE A 442 -2.70 -5.80 -10.20
N LEU A 443 -2.01 -6.42 -9.22
CA LEU A 443 -0.80 -7.19 -9.49
C LEU A 443 -1.13 -8.52 -10.15
N GLY A 444 -2.24 -9.14 -9.77
CA GLY A 444 -2.59 -10.49 -10.20
C GLY A 444 -1.87 -11.57 -9.38
N ARG A 445 -2.45 -12.77 -9.37
CA ARG A 445 -1.83 -13.94 -8.76
C ARG A 445 -0.49 -14.24 -9.43
N ASN A 446 0.59 -14.24 -8.64
CA ASN A 446 1.97 -14.40 -9.10
C ASN A 446 2.47 -13.26 -10.02
N GLY A 447 1.75 -12.13 -10.10
CA GLY A 447 2.25 -10.96 -10.80
C GLY A 447 3.23 -10.15 -9.95
N SER A 448 3.84 -9.15 -10.57
CA SER A 448 4.83 -8.28 -9.93
C SER A 448 4.51 -6.82 -10.18
N ARG A 449 5.19 -5.92 -9.46
CA ARG A 449 5.07 -4.47 -9.67
C ARG A 449 5.60 -4.04 -11.03
N GLU A 450 6.49 -4.82 -11.64
CA GLU A 450 7.01 -4.53 -12.98
C GLU A 450 6.05 -4.98 -14.09
N HIS A 451 5.25 -6.03 -13.83
CA HIS A 451 4.29 -6.58 -14.78
C HIS A 451 2.94 -6.82 -14.10
N PRO A 452 2.22 -5.75 -13.69
CA PRO A 452 0.93 -5.88 -13.03
C PRO A 452 -0.13 -6.41 -14.00
N ALA A 453 -0.85 -7.45 -13.60
CA ALA A 453 -1.85 -8.09 -14.45
C ALA A 453 -2.95 -7.14 -14.93
N ALA A 454 -3.34 -6.14 -14.13
CA ALA A 454 -4.37 -5.19 -14.53
C ALA A 454 -3.98 -4.30 -15.73
N LEU A 455 -2.69 -4.03 -15.95
CA LEU A 455 -2.26 -3.25 -17.11
C LEU A 455 -2.31 -4.03 -18.44
N SER A 456 -2.62 -5.32 -18.41
CA SER A 456 -2.97 -6.10 -19.60
C SER A 456 -4.46 -6.08 -19.94
N ARG A 457 -5.28 -5.31 -19.19
CA ARG A 457 -6.73 -5.17 -19.38
C ARG A 457 -7.08 -3.80 -19.95
N LYS A 458 -8.25 -3.68 -20.57
CA LYS A 458 -8.68 -2.40 -21.17
C LYS A 458 -8.77 -1.26 -20.15
N ARG A 459 -9.25 -1.53 -18.94
CA ARG A 459 -9.42 -0.57 -17.84
C ARG A 459 -9.29 -1.28 -16.49
N LEU A 460 -9.28 -0.52 -15.40
CA LEU A 460 -9.40 -1.04 -14.04
C LEU A 460 -10.89 -1.33 -13.70
N SER A 461 -11.15 -2.17 -12.68
CA SER A 461 -12.50 -2.70 -12.40
C SER A 461 -13.50 -1.72 -11.78
N GLY A 462 -13.04 -0.57 -11.26
CA GLY A 462 -13.83 0.35 -10.44
C GLY A 462 -14.00 -0.11 -8.97
N ARG A 463 -13.36 -1.22 -8.58
CA ARG A 463 -13.59 -1.82 -7.27
C ARG A 463 -13.03 -0.96 -6.13
N THR A 464 -13.89 -0.64 -5.17
CA THR A 464 -13.56 0.04 -3.90
C THR A 464 -14.24 -0.69 -2.74
N GLY A 465 -14.07 -0.18 -1.52
CA GLY A 465 -14.57 -0.76 -0.29
C GLY A 465 -13.46 -1.50 0.47
N PRO A 466 -13.85 -2.27 1.51
CA PRO A 466 -12.93 -3.10 2.26
C PRO A 466 -12.51 -4.31 1.44
N VAL A 467 -11.20 -4.50 1.33
CA VAL A 467 -10.56 -5.64 0.68
C VAL A 467 -9.50 -6.23 1.59
N HIS A 468 -9.16 -7.50 1.40
CA HIS A 468 -8.18 -8.17 2.24
C HIS A 468 -6.74 -7.70 2.02
N ASP A 469 -6.47 -7.14 0.83
CA ASP A 469 -5.17 -6.64 0.41
C ASP A 469 -5.37 -5.32 -0.35
N SER A 470 -5.41 -4.20 0.38
CA SER A 470 -5.77 -2.88 -0.18
C SER A 470 -4.63 -2.21 -0.93
N CYS A 471 -4.92 -1.64 -2.08
CA CYS A 471 -4.06 -0.67 -2.78
C CYS A 471 -4.91 0.55 -3.22
N GLY A 472 -4.26 1.52 -3.84
CA GLY A 472 -4.93 2.53 -4.64
C GLY A 472 -4.30 2.54 -6.02
N ALA A 473 -5.05 2.19 -7.05
CA ALA A 473 -4.64 2.34 -8.44
C ALA A 473 -5.64 3.23 -9.15
N VAL A 474 -5.18 4.33 -9.75
CA VAL A 474 -6.01 5.24 -10.55
C VAL A 474 -5.35 5.40 -11.91
N GLN A 475 -6.12 5.16 -12.97
CA GLN A 475 -5.70 5.23 -14.37
C GLN A 475 -6.48 6.35 -15.08
N ALA A 476 -5.80 7.23 -15.81
CA ALA A 476 -6.44 8.08 -16.81
C ALA A 476 -5.90 7.78 -18.20
N THR A 477 -6.80 7.84 -19.19
CA THR A 477 -6.45 7.81 -20.62
C THR A 477 -6.45 9.23 -21.18
N LEU A 478 -5.47 9.55 -22.02
CA LEU A 478 -5.36 10.83 -22.70
C LEU A 478 -4.84 10.66 -24.14
N LEU A 479 -5.21 11.61 -24.99
CA LEU A 479 -4.75 11.70 -26.37
C LEU A 479 -3.63 12.75 -26.49
N LEU A 480 -2.47 12.34 -27.00
CA LEU A 480 -1.33 13.20 -27.31
C LEU A 480 -1.22 13.40 -28.82
N GLN A 481 -1.50 14.62 -29.27
CA GLN A 481 -1.30 15.01 -30.67
C GLN A 481 0.21 15.03 -31.03
N PRO A 482 0.58 14.88 -32.31
CA PRO A 482 1.96 15.00 -32.76
C PRO A 482 2.60 16.31 -32.29
N GLY A 483 3.79 16.23 -31.68
CA GLY A 483 4.53 17.40 -31.18
C GLY A 483 3.97 18.04 -29.90
N ALA A 484 2.77 17.64 -29.44
CA ALA A 484 2.09 18.26 -28.31
C ALA A 484 2.64 17.81 -26.96
N ASP A 485 2.54 18.71 -25.99
CA ASP A 485 2.78 18.47 -24.58
C ASP A 485 1.45 18.35 -23.82
N ARG A 486 1.37 17.44 -22.84
CA ARG A 486 0.28 17.37 -21.86
C ARG A 486 0.86 17.16 -20.47
N VAL A 487 0.19 17.74 -19.48
CA VAL A 487 0.51 17.55 -18.07
C VAL A 487 -0.55 16.69 -17.41
N VAL A 488 -0.12 15.78 -16.55
CA VAL A 488 -0.96 15.03 -15.62
C VAL A 488 -0.49 15.31 -14.21
N CYS A 489 -1.37 15.87 -13.37
CA CYS A 489 -1.09 16.09 -11.95
C CYS A 489 -1.64 14.91 -11.14
N ILE A 490 -0.77 14.21 -10.42
CA ILE A 490 -1.14 13.14 -9.50
C ILE A 490 -0.98 13.68 -8.08
N LEU A 491 -2.01 13.49 -7.26
CA LEU A 491 -2.06 13.98 -5.89
C LEU A 491 -2.18 12.79 -4.93
N LEU A 492 -1.25 12.69 -3.98
CA LEU A 492 -1.28 11.72 -2.89
C LEU A 492 -1.16 12.49 -1.57
N GLY A 493 -2.13 12.38 -0.68
CA GLY A 493 -2.09 13.13 0.57
C GLY A 493 -3.00 12.56 1.64
N CYS A 494 -3.11 13.29 2.75
CA CYS A 494 -3.98 12.90 3.85
C CYS A 494 -4.41 14.11 4.67
N GLU A 495 -5.66 14.08 5.13
CA GLU A 495 -6.21 15.05 6.06
C GLU A 495 -7.05 14.37 7.15
N SER A 496 -7.43 15.14 8.15
CA SER A 496 -8.22 14.69 9.30
C SER A 496 -9.71 14.43 9.02
N SER A 497 -10.19 14.70 7.81
CA SER A 497 -11.57 14.43 7.39
C SER A 497 -11.68 14.29 5.88
N ARG A 498 -12.78 13.68 5.44
CA ARG A 498 -13.12 13.55 4.02
C ARG A 498 -13.31 14.92 3.35
N GLU A 499 -13.94 15.85 4.04
CA GLU A 499 -14.20 17.20 3.56
C GLU A 499 -12.89 17.98 3.37
N ALA A 500 -11.98 17.91 4.35
CA ALA A 500 -10.67 18.55 4.26
C ALA A 500 -9.80 17.93 3.16
N ALA A 501 -9.81 16.60 3.02
CA ALA A 501 -9.15 15.91 1.93
C ALA A 501 -9.69 16.36 0.56
N ARG A 502 -11.02 16.49 0.41
CA ARG A 502 -11.66 16.99 -0.81
C ARG A 502 -11.23 18.42 -1.13
N GLN A 503 -11.14 19.30 -0.14
CA GLN A 503 -10.68 20.68 -0.34
C GLN A 503 -9.23 20.74 -0.86
N LEU A 504 -8.33 19.93 -0.32
CA LEU A 504 -6.95 19.84 -0.81
C LEU A 504 -6.89 19.35 -2.25
N VAL A 505 -7.65 18.30 -2.56
CA VAL A 505 -7.76 17.78 -3.92
C VAL A 505 -8.24 18.86 -4.89
N GLN A 506 -9.31 19.57 -4.56
CA GLN A 506 -9.86 20.62 -5.42
C GLN A 506 -8.87 21.77 -5.62
N LYS A 507 -8.13 22.15 -4.56
CA LYS A 507 -7.11 23.20 -4.62
C LYS A 507 -5.97 22.85 -5.60
N TYR A 508 -5.50 21.61 -5.59
CA TYR A 508 -4.33 21.18 -6.37
C TYR A 508 -4.64 20.40 -7.65
N SER A 509 -5.91 20.12 -7.95
CA SER A 509 -6.28 19.47 -9.22
C SER A 509 -5.87 20.26 -10.47
N PRO A 510 -5.87 21.62 -10.50
CA PRO A 510 -5.42 22.37 -11.66
C PRO A 510 -3.90 22.42 -11.73
N ALA A 511 -3.32 22.17 -12.91
CA ALA A 511 -1.87 22.22 -13.13
C ALA A 511 -1.24 23.58 -12.77
N ALA A 512 -1.95 24.69 -13.03
CA ALA A 512 -1.49 26.03 -12.66
C ALA A 512 -1.30 26.21 -11.14
N ALA A 513 -2.14 25.56 -10.32
CA ALA A 513 -1.99 25.61 -8.86
C ALA A 513 -0.76 24.83 -8.39
N CYS A 514 -0.48 23.68 -9.02
CA CYS A 514 0.74 22.92 -8.80
C CYS A 514 1.99 23.73 -9.21
N ASP A 515 1.94 24.45 -10.32
CA ASP A 515 3.05 25.30 -10.78
C ASP A 515 3.35 26.45 -9.83
N LEU A 516 2.31 27.13 -9.35
CA LEU A 516 2.46 28.17 -8.35
C LEU A 516 3.07 27.62 -7.05
N ALA A 517 2.63 26.43 -6.62
CA ALA A 517 3.16 25.78 -5.42
C ALA A 517 4.62 25.35 -5.58
N LEU A 518 5.00 24.82 -6.76
CA LEU A 518 6.39 24.45 -7.04
C LEU A 518 7.32 25.68 -7.03
N THR A 519 6.88 26.79 -7.63
CA THR A 519 7.62 28.06 -7.60
C THR A 519 7.80 28.55 -6.17
N ALA A 520 6.73 28.55 -5.36
CA ALA A 520 6.82 28.94 -3.95
C ALA A 520 7.77 28.04 -3.14
N VAL A 521 7.81 26.74 -3.41
CA VAL A 521 8.76 25.80 -2.78
C VAL A 521 10.21 26.14 -3.14
N ARG A 522 10.48 26.43 -4.41
CA ARG A 522 11.83 26.83 -4.87
C ARG A 522 12.26 28.15 -4.24
N GLU A 523 11.40 29.17 -4.29
CA GLU A 523 11.67 30.48 -3.69
C GLU A 523 11.91 30.39 -2.18
N PHE A 524 11.13 29.56 -1.47
CA PHE A 524 11.34 29.31 -0.05
C PHE A 524 12.71 28.70 0.23
N TRP A 525 13.10 27.67 -0.51
CA TRP A 525 14.39 27.01 -0.27
C TRP A 525 15.58 27.88 -0.66
N ASP A 526 15.50 28.62 -1.76
CA ASP A 526 16.51 29.62 -2.13
C ASP A 526 16.61 30.69 -1.04
N GLY A 527 15.47 31.22 -0.58
CA GLY A 527 15.43 32.23 0.48
C GLY A 527 15.97 31.74 1.83
N VAL A 528 15.78 30.47 2.20
CA VAL A 528 16.27 29.90 3.47
C VAL A 528 17.74 29.53 3.39
N LEU A 529 18.17 28.92 2.29
CA LEU A 529 19.51 28.31 2.18
C LEU A 529 20.56 29.31 1.70
N ASP A 530 20.18 30.37 1.00
CA ASP A 530 21.11 31.36 0.47
C ASP A 530 21.35 32.55 1.43
N GLN A 531 20.82 32.50 2.66
CA GLN A 531 21.05 33.53 3.70
C GLN A 531 22.53 33.66 4.07
N ILE A 532 23.26 32.54 4.10
CA ILE A 532 24.68 32.49 4.39
C ILE A 532 25.32 31.64 3.32
N THR A 533 26.20 32.26 2.53
CA THR A 533 27.04 31.57 1.56
C THR A 533 28.51 31.78 1.92
N VAL A 534 29.30 30.73 1.79
CA VAL A 534 30.76 30.75 1.94
C VAL A 534 31.41 30.53 0.60
N SER A 535 32.57 31.15 0.42
CA SER A 535 33.48 30.84 -0.67
C SER A 535 34.84 30.51 -0.08
N THR A 536 35.33 29.32 -0.34
CA THR A 536 36.59 28.81 0.18
C THR A 536 37.48 28.30 -0.96
N PRO A 537 38.78 28.05 -0.73
CA PRO A 537 39.63 27.38 -1.71
C PRO A 537 39.23 25.92 -2.00
N CYS A 538 38.22 25.36 -1.33
CA CYS A 538 37.72 24.00 -1.51
C CYS A 538 36.26 24.04 -2.00
N PRO A 539 36.02 24.03 -3.32
CA PRO A 539 34.67 24.15 -3.89
C PRO A 539 33.72 23.01 -3.47
N GLU A 540 34.25 21.84 -3.11
CA GLU A 540 33.49 20.71 -2.55
C GLU A 540 32.84 21.09 -1.21
N PHE A 541 33.58 21.81 -0.36
CA PHE A 541 33.11 22.28 0.93
C PHE A 541 32.02 23.34 0.76
N ASP A 542 32.21 24.25 -0.19
CA ASP A 542 31.25 25.31 -0.51
C ASP A 542 29.91 24.72 -0.94
N VAL A 543 29.90 23.72 -1.82
CA VAL A 543 28.65 23.06 -2.26
C VAL A 543 27.88 22.48 -1.07
N LEU A 544 28.56 21.77 -0.16
CA LEU A 544 27.91 21.16 1.00
C LEU A 544 27.35 22.20 1.98
N LEU A 545 28.14 23.24 2.29
CA LEU A 545 27.77 24.24 3.28
C LEU A 545 26.70 25.21 2.76
N ASN A 546 26.76 25.59 1.48
CA ASN A 546 25.87 26.57 0.84
C ASN A 546 24.47 26.01 0.50
N GLY A 547 24.05 24.92 1.16
CA GLY A 547 22.65 24.52 1.17
C GLY A 547 22.40 23.07 1.54
N TRP A 548 23.21 22.10 1.10
CA TRP A 548 22.88 20.67 1.29
C TRP A 548 22.85 20.23 2.74
N LEU A 549 23.81 20.68 3.56
CA LEU A 549 23.82 20.37 5.00
C LEU A 549 22.64 21.02 5.73
N LEU A 550 22.33 22.28 5.43
CA LEU A 550 21.19 23.00 6.02
C LEU A 550 19.85 22.38 5.60
N TYR A 551 19.71 22.05 4.32
CA TYR A 551 18.57 21.32 3.77
C TYR A 551 18.38 19.99 4.49
N GLN A 552 19.45 19.20 4.65
CA GLN A 552 19.40 17.91 5.34
C GLN A 552 18.95 18.07 6.80
N VAL A 553 19.42 19.09 7.52
CA VAL A 553 19.00 19.35 8.90
C VAL A 553 17.51 19.69 8.95
N LEU A 554 17.03 20.62 8.14
CA LEU A 554 15.62 21.05 8.18
C LEU A 554 14.68 19.97 7.64
N ALA A 555 14.88 19.51 6.40
CA ALA A 555 13.99 18.56 5.75
C ALA A 555 14.05 17.18 6.41
N CYS A 556 15.24 16.60 6.56
CA CYS A 556 15.38 15.22 7.03
C CYS A 556 15.27 15.08 8.55
N ARG A 557 15.92 15.98 9.31
CA ARG A 557 16.00 15.83 10.78
C ARG A 557 14.88 16.55 11.52
N MET A 558 14.51 17.77 11.13
CA MET A 558 13.51 18.54 11.87
C MET A 558 12.07 18.19 11.46
N TRP A 559 11.77 18.22 10.16
CA TRP A 559 10.43 17.98 9.65
C TRP A 559 10.12 16.50 9.44
N ALA A 560 10.94 15.79 8.65
CA ALA A 560 10.68 14.38 8.34
C ALA A 560 10.95 13.45 9.52
N ARG A 561 12.06 13.68 10.25
CA ARG A 561 12.60 12.76 11.27
C ARG A 561 12.73 11.33 10.72
N SER A 562 13.17 11.24 9.47
CA SER A 562 13.21 10.01 8.68
C SER A 562 14.39 10.00 7.72
N GLY A 563 14.86 8.80 7.39
CA GLY A 563 15.83 8.52 6.33
C GLY A 563 15.59 7.10 5.79
N PHE A 564 16.48 6.60 4.93
CA PHE A 564 16.29 5.29 4.31
C PHE A 564 16.19 4.15 5.33
N TYR A 565 17.19 4.02 6.21
CA TYR A 565 17.22 2.98 7.25
C TYR A 565 16.55 3.38 8.58
N GLN A 566 15.76 4.46 8.61
CA GLN A 566 15.12 4.93 9.83
C GLN A 566 13.79 5.65 9.55
N ALA A 567 12.68 5.07 10.01
CA ALA A 567 11.39 5.74 10.16
C ALA A 567 11.15 6.08 11.65
N GLY A 568 11.70 7.22 12.09
CA GLY A 568 11.76 7.58 13.51
C GLY A 568 10.46 8.15 14.05
N GLY A 569 9.97 9.26 13.51
CA GLY A 569 8.71 9.87 13.94
C GLY A 569 8.65 10.33 15.41
N ALA A 570 9.78 10.36 16.14
CA ALA A 570 9.83 10.74 17.55
C ALA A 570 9.33 12.18 17.73
N TYR A 571 8.49 12.41 18.75
CA TYR A 571 8.03 13.72 19.22
C TYR A 571 8.37 13.88 20.69
#